data_AF-B4EP79-F1
#
_entry.id   AF-B4EP79-F1
#
_cell.length_a   1.000
_cell.length_b   1.000
_cell.length_c   1.000
_cell.angle_alpha   90.00
_cell.angle_beta   90.00
_cell.angle_gamma   90.00
#
_symmetry.space_group_name_H-M   'P 1'
#
loop_
_entity.id
_entity.type
_entity.pdbx_description
1 polymer ?
#
loop_
_entity_poly.entity_id
_entity_poly.type
_entity_poly.pdbx_seq_one_letter_code
_entity_poly.pdbx_strand_id
1 'polypeptide(L)'
;MNEMRASRRWRSIETWPELLHALYHGLLGCLLILIAFRCETAGSAWRKAAERGDPTARAARAWVRAAVGHHDALSALEHAATGAGCALIGFGILQVGYAVLVPGRDRSAEPFAEPFIAWQWAILALAAAALSYGVGSVMYPGTRVLMGGITAAYVLVPLIYRQQVARAALAAPQWCTAVAGSGFWVFLDVIWKLYHAPRVHEAPAMVAVHLGLGFAGLAIASWGLGWIARRTAWLHPAPTGGQ
;
A
#
# COMPACT_ATOMS: atom_id res chain seq x y z
N MET A 1 26.90 -21.37 -26.03
CA MET A 1 26.12 -20.14 -25.79
C MET A 1 24.58 -20.31 -25.87
N ASN A 2 24.04 -21.33 -26.55
CA ASN A 2 22.59 -21.56 -26.65
C ASN A 2 21.95 -22.22 -25.40
N GLU A 3 22.66 -23.10 -24.68
CA GLU A 3 22.10 -23.78 -23.51
C GLU A 3 21.88 -22.85 -22.30
N MET A 4 22.73 -21.83 -22.11
CA MET A 4 22.54 -20.79 -21.08
C MET A 4 21.33 -19.89 -21.36
N ARG A 5 20.96 -19.68 -22.63
CA ARG A 5 19.75 -18.93 -23.00
C ARG A 5 18.50 -19.79 -22.82
N ALA A 6 18.57 -21.08 -23.14
CA ALA A 6 17.48 -22.03 -22.91
C ALA A 6 17.21 -22.24 -21.40
N SER A 7 18.25 -22.34 -20.57
CA SER A 7 18.11 -22.47 -19.11
C SER A 7 17.64 -21.18 -18.43
N ARG A 8 17.99 -20.00 -18.96
CA ARG A 8 17.39 -18.73 -18.53
C ARG A 8 15.91 -18.62 -18.91
N ARG A 9 15.51 -19.09 -20.09
CA ARG A 9 14.11 -19.12 -20.53
C ARG A 9 13.23 -20.00 -19.64
N TRP A 10 13.73 -21.16 -19.22
CA TRP A 10 13.04 -22.07 -18.30
C TRP A 10 12.92 -21.54 -16.86
N ARG A 11 13.73 -20.55 -16.47
CA ARG A 11 13.66 -19.88 -15.16
C ARG A 11 12.89 -18.57 -15.19
N SER A 12 12.37 -18.16 -16.34
CA SER A 12 11.54 -16.96 -16.45
C SER A 12 10.16 -17.28 -15.88
N ILE A 13 9.68 -16.47 -14.92
CA ILE A 13 8.32 -16.56 -14.40
C ILE A 13 7.26 -16.45 -15.51
N GLU A 14 7.61 -15.87 -16.65
CA GLU A 14 6.76 -15.71 -17.83
C GLU A 14 6.29 -17.05 -18.42
N THR A 15 7.01 -18.15 -18.19
CA THR A 15 6.62 -19.49 -18.68
C THR A 15 5.90 -20.33 -17.62
N TRP A 16 5.60 -19.76 -16.44
CA TRP A 16 4.94 -20.51 -15.38
C TRP A 16 3.47 -20.75 -15.70
N PRO A 17 2.89 -21.87 -15.23
CA PRO A 17 1.45 -22.07 -15.26
C PRO A 17 0.72 -20.93 -14.55
N GLU A 18 -0.44 -20.52 -15.06
CA GLU A 18 -1.21 -19.38 -14.53
C GLU A 18 -1.46 -19.47 -13.03
N LEU A 19 -1.78 -20.67 -12.51
CA LEU A 19 -1.99 -20.89 -11.09
C LEU A 19 -0.73 -20.59 -10.26
N LEU A 20 0.44 -21.02 -10.73
CA LEU A 20 1.70 -20.80 -10.03
C LEU A 20 2.08 -19.31 -10.05
N HIS A 21 1.81 -18.63 -11.16
CA HIS A 21 2.04 -17.20 -11.31
C HIS A 21 1.12 -16.39 -10.39
N ALA A 22 -0.16 -16.77 -10.28
CA ALA A 22 -1.11 -16.16 -9.37
C ALA A 22 -0.72 -16.40 -7.90
N LEU A 23 -0.34 -17.63 -7.54
CA LEU A 23 0.14 -17.96 -6.18
C LEU A 23 1.37 -17.15 -5.80
N TYR A 24 2.33 -17.02 -6.72
CA TYR A 24 3.54 -16.22 -6.50
C TYR A 24 3.20 -14.77 -6.17
N HIS A 25 2.39 -14.10 -7.01
CA HIS A 25 2.03 -12.70 -6.80
C HIS A 25 1.16 -12.51 -5.54
N GLY A 26 0.28 -13.47 -5.23
CA GLY A 26 -0.48 -13.48 -3.98
C GLY A 26 0.44 -13.55 -2.75
N LEU A 27 1.37 -14.50 -2.73
CA LEU A 27 2.33 -14.68 -1.62
C LEU A 27 3.28 -13.49 -1.48
N LEU A 28 3.80 -12.98 -2.60
CA LEU A 28 4.66 -11.79 -2.62
C LEU A 28 3.90 -10.58 -2.08
N GLY A 29 2.66 -10.38 -2.51
CA GLY A 29 1.81 -9.30 -2.01
C GLY A 29 1.60 -9.37 -0.50
N CYS A 30 1.24 -10.55 0.02
CA CYS A 30 1.11 -10.79 1.45
C CYS A 30 2.42 -10.51 2.20
N LEU A 31 3.56 -10.96 1.68
CA LEU A 31 4.87 -10.74 2.30
C LEU A 31 5.20 -9.25 2.39
N LEU A 32 5.00 -8.48 1.31
CA LEU A 32 5.27 -7.03 1.29
C LEU A 32 4.41 -6.28 2.30
N ILE A 33 3.12 -6.63 2.40
CA ILE A 33 2.20 -6.07 3.39
C ILE A 33 2.67 -6.39 4.81
N LEU A 34 3.05 -7.65 5.07
CA LEU A 34 3.57 -8.05 6.38
C LEU A 34 4.86 -7.31 6.73
N ILE A 35 5.79 -7.14 5.79
CA ILE A 35 7.02 -6.36 6.00
C ILE A 35 6.67 -4.92 6.40
N ALA A 36 5.76 -4.27 5.67
CA ALA A 36 5.33 -2.91 6.01
C ALA A 36 4.75 -2.83 7.44
N PHE A 37 3.87 -3.75 7.81
CA PHE A 37 3.33 -3.84 9.17
C PHE A 37 4.40 -4.09 10.24
N ARG A 38 5.38 -4.94 9.95
CA ARG A 38 6.49 -5.21 10.88
C ARG A 38 7.39 -4.00 11.07
N CYS A 39 7.66 -3.24 10.01
CA CYS A 39 8.39 -1.97 10.11
C CYS A 39 7.62 -0.94 10.95
N GLU A 40 6.32 -0.77 10.69
CA GLU A 40 5.48 0.18 11.44
C GLU A 40 5.36 -0.18 12.93
N THR A 41 5.15 -1.47 13.23
CA THR A 41 5.10 -1.96 14.61
C THR A 41 6.44 -1.81 15.32
N ALA A 42 7.56 -2.07 14.64
CA ALA A 42 8.89 -1.84 15.18
C ALA A 42 9.15 -0.35 15.46
N GLY A 43 8.81 0.55 14.52
CA GLY A 43 8.93 2.00 14.72
C GLY A 43 8.09 2.50 15.90
N SER A 44 6.85 2.01 16.01
CA SER A 44 5.98 2.28 17.16
C SER A 44 6.56 1.77 18.49
N ALA A 45 7.18 0.59 18.49
CA ALA A 45 7.85 0.05 19.68
C ALA A 45 9.04 0.90 20.11
N TRP A 46 9.89 1.34 19.17
CA TRP A 46 11.02 2.23 19.44
C TRP A 46 10.59 3.58 20.00
N ARG A 47 9.52 4.16 19.46
CA ARG A 47 8.92 5.39 19.99
C ARG A 47 8.43 5.21 21.43
N LYS A 48 7.67 4.16 21.71
CA LYS A 48 7.21 3.82 23.07
C LYS A 48 8.35 3.50 24.04
N ALA A 49 9.46 2.95 23.56
CA ALA A 49 10.64 2.71 24.37
C ALA A 49 11.31 4.04 24.77
N ALA A 50 11.46 4.97 23.82
CA ALA A 50 11.99 6.30 24.10
C ALA A 50 11.11 7.11 25.07
N GLU A 51 9.78 7.04 24.92
CA GLU A 51 8.81 7.68 25.83
C GLU A 51 8.90 7.12 27.25
N ARG A 52 9.20 5.82 27.39
CA ARG A 52 9.44 5.16 28.68
C ARG A 52 10.84 5.39 29.24
N GLY A 53 11.67 6.20 28.59
CA GLY A 53 12.98 6.59 29.08
C GLY A 53 14.12 5.64 28.70
N ASP A 54 13.92 4.71 27.77
CA ASP A 54 15.00 3.83 27.30
C ASP A 54 16.19 4.65 26.76
N PRO A 55 17.41 4.47 27.28
CA PRO A 55 18.56 5.31 26.96
C PRO A 55 19.02 5.12 25.52
N THR A 56 18.95 3.91 24.98
CA THR A 56 19.36 3.58 23.61
C THR A 56 18.40 4.22 22.60
N ALA A 57 17.09 4.08 22.84
CA ALA A 57 16.06 4.71 22.04
C ALA A 57 16.15 6.24 22.06
N ARG A 58 16.38 6.85 23.22
CA ARG A 58 16.57 8.30 23.31
C ARG A 58 17.83 8.77 22.60
N ALA A 59 18.95 8.05 22.75
CA ALA A 59 20.21 8.37 22.09
C ALA A 59 20.08 8.32 20.56
N ALA A 60 19.45 7.26 20.02
CA ALA A 60 19.19 7.15 18.59
C ALA A 60 18.33 8.31 18.06
N ARG A 61 17.25 8.66 18.78
CA ARG A 61 16.38 9.79 18.40
C ARG A 61 17.12 11.13 18.46
N ALA A 62 17.97 11.34 19.47
CA ALA A 62 18.79 12.55 19.60
C ALA A 62 19.85 12.65 18.49
N TRP A 63 20.48 11.53 18.12
CA TRP A 63 21.43 11.48 17.01
C TRP A 63 20.80 11.89 15.68
N VAL A 64 19.59 11.39 15.36
CA VAL A 64 18.87 11.79 14.13
C VAL A 64 18.57 13.28 14.15
N ARG A 65 18.09 13.83 15.28
CA ARG A 65 17.83 15.27 15.43
C ARG A 65 19.09 16.10 15.23
N ALA A 66 20.22 15.67 15.79
CA ALA A 66 21.50 16.35 15.66
C ALA A 66 22.04 16.30 14.22
N ALA A 67 21.93 15.14 13.56
CA ALA A 67 22.38 14.96 12.17
C ALA A 67 21.61 15.83 11.17
N VAL A 68 20.30 16.03 11.40
CA VAL A 68 19.45 16.85 10.52
C VAL A 68 19.44 18.33 10.96
N GLY A 69 19.81 18.63 12.20
CA GLY A 69 19.89 20.02 12.70
C GLY A 69 18.55 20.64 13.08
N HIS A 70 17.48 19.84 13.25
CA HIS A 70 16.15 20.34 13.61
C HIS A 70 15.46 19.44 14.63
N HIS A 71 14.77 20.03 15.61
CA HIS A 71 14.12 19.29 16.70
C HIS A 71 13.03 18.32 16.19
N ASP A 72 12.27 18.75 15.19
CA ASP A 72 11.14 17.98 14.64
C ASP A 72 11.53 17.08 13.46
N ALA A 73 12.81 17.07 13.09
CA ALA A 73 13.33 16.30 11.95
C ALA A 73 12.96 14.81 12.01
N LEU A 74 13.03 14.21 13.20
CA LEU A 74 12.71 12.80 13.35
C LEU A 74 11.21 12.53 13.12
N SER A 75 10.32 13.40 13.60
CA SER A 75 8.88 13.23 13.39
C SER A 75 8.52 13.43 11.91
N ALA A 76 9.16 14.39 11.25
CA ALA A 76 9.05 14.62 9.82
C ALA A 76 9.51 13.39 8.99
N LEU A 77 10.64 12.79 9.36
CA LEU A 77 11.14 11.56 8.74
C LEU A 77 10.25 10.34 9.00
N GLU A 78 9.67 10.22 10.20
CA GLU A 78 8.70 9.17 10.54
C GLU A 78 7.49 9.24 9.60
N HIS A 79 6.93 10.43 9.34
CA HIS A 79 5.79 10.56 8.43
C HIS A 79 6.18 10.26 6.97
N ALA A 80 7.35 10.71 6.51
CA ALA A 80 7.86 10.33 5.18
C ALA A 80 8.00 8.80 5.04
N ALA A 81 8.51 8.14 6.08
CA ALA A 81 8.64 6.70 6.14
C ALA A 81 7.29 5.99 6.20
N THR A 82 6.30 6.51 6.94
CA THR A 82 4.92 6.01 6.93
C THR A 82 4.32 6.09 5.52
N GLY A 83 4.54 7.20 4.80
CA GLY A 83 4.16 7.34 3.40
C GLY A 83 4.77 6.27 2.49
N ALA A 84 6.08 6.05 2.61
CA ALA A 84 6.79 5.00 1.87
C ALA A 84 6.29 3.58 2.25
N GLY A 85 5.98 3.35 3.53
CA GLY A 85 5.35 2.11 4.00
C GLY A 85 3.96 1.89 3.41
N CYS A 86 3.16 2.95 3.29
CA CYS A 86 1.87 2.90 2.59
C CYS A 86 2.03 2.57 1.11
N ALA A 87 3.07 3.10 0.44
CA ALA A 87 3.40 2.70 -0.93
C ALA A 87 3.73 1.21 -1.02
N LEU A 88 4.48 0.67 -0.05
CA LEU A 88 4.82 -0.76 0.00
C LEU A 88 3.56 -1.63 0.18
N ILE A 89 2.63 -1.22 1.03
CA ILE A 89 1.31 -1.87 1.17
C ILE A 89 0.53 -1.79 -0.15
N GLY A 90 0.46 -0.61 -0.77
CA GLY A 90 -0.18 -0.41 -2.06
C GLY A 90 0.45 -1.26 -3.16
N PHE A 91 1.76 -1.47 -3.12
CA PHE A 91 2.47 -2.36 -4.04
C PHE A 91 2.15 -3.82 -3.76
N GLY A 92 2.08 -4.22 -2.49
CA GLY A 92 1.60 -5.55 -2.12
C GLY A 92 0.18 -5.83 -2.61
N ILE A 93 -0.73 -4.85 -2.49
CA ILE A 93 -2.09 -4.93 -3.05
C ILE A 93 -2.08 -5.05 -4.56
N LEU A 94 -1.20 -4.30 -5.25
CA LEU A 94 -1.01 -4.44 -6.69
C LEU A 94 -0.59 -5.89 -7.06
N GLN A 95 0.33 -6.50 -6.31
CA GLN A 95 0.73 -7.89 -6.53
C GLN A 95 -0.45 -8.85 -6.34
N VAL A 96 -1.24 -8.71 -5.26
CA VAL A 96 -2.48 -9.49 -5.09
C VAL A 96 -3.47 -9.23 -6.24
N GLY A 97 -3.56 -7.98 -6.70
CA GLY A 97 -4.36 -7.59 -7.85
C GLY A 97 -3.93 -8.31 -9.14
N TYR A 98 -2.63 -8.51 -9.35
CA TYR A 98 -2.14 -9.33 -10.46
C TYR A 98 -2.59 -10.78 -10.34
N ALA A 99 -2.59 -11.36 -9.14
CA ALA A 99 -3.05 -12.73 -8.93
C ALA A 99 -4.54 -12.93 -9.23
N VAL A 100 -5.38 -11.93 -8.97
CA VAL A 100 -6.85 -12.05 -9.03
C VAL A 100 -7.44 -11.46 -10.31
N LEU A 101 -6.95 -10.30 -10.74
CA LEU A 101 -7.57 -9.52 -11.82
C LEU A 101 -7.06 -9.93 -13.20
N VAL A 102 -5.75 -10.17 -13.35
CA VAL A 102 -5.10 -10.42 -14.64
C VAL A 102 -5.55 -11.73 -15.32
N PRO A 103 -5.69 -12.88 -14.61
CA PRO A 103 -6.13 -14.13 -15.23
C PRO A 103 -7.54 -14.09 -15.85
N GLY A 104 -8.36 -13.09 -15.52
CA GLY A 104 -9.71 -12.93 -16.08
C GLY A 104 -9.92 -11.62 -16.82
N ARG A 105 -8.85 -10.95 -17.26
CA ARG A 105 -8.94 -9.65 -17.96
C ARG A 105 -9.68 -9.73 -19.29
N ASP A 106 -9.61 -10.88 -19.96
CA ASP A 106 -10.17 -11.13 -21.29
C ASP A 106 -11.59 -11.73 -21.24
N ARG A 107 -12.14 -11.94 -20.02
CA ARG A 107 -13.54 -12.34 -19.84
C ARG A 107 -14.45 -11.11 -19.98
N SER A 108 -15.65 -11.30 -20.52
CA SER A 108 -16.62 -10.21 -20.71
C SER A 108 -16.90 -9.53 -19.38
N ALA A 109 -16.82 -8.20 -19.37
CA ALA A 109 -16.91 -7.36 -18.20
C ALA A 109 -18.19 -6.53 -18.23
N GLU A 110 -19.33 -7.18 -18.33
CA GLU A 110 -20.54 -6.52 -17.86
C GLU A 110 -20.52 -6.57 -16.33
N PRO A 111 -20.36 -5.43 -15.65
CA PRO A 111 -20.57 -5.37 -14.22
C PRO A 111 -22.01 -5.86 -14.00
N PHE A 112 -22.22 -6.82 -13.11
CA PHE A 112 -23.55 -7.36 -12.78
C PHE A 112 -24.22 -8.30 -13.81
N ALA A 113 -23.57 -8.68 -14.92
CA ALA A 113 -24.15 -9.67 -15.85
C ALA A 113 -24.38 -11.05 -15.20
N GLU A 114 -23.57 -11.38 -14.20
CA GLU A 114 -23.82 -12.52 -13.32
C GLU A 114 -24.25 -12.04 -11.93
N PRO A 115 -25.55 -12.08 -11.61
CA PRO A 115 -26.10 -11.58 -10.34
C PRO A 115 -25.42 -12.20 -9.12
N PHE A 116 -25.03 -13.48 -9.22
CA PHE A 116 -24.37 -14.22 -8.14
C PHE A 116 -22.99 -13.64 -7.79
N ILE A 117 -22.20 -13.25 -8.80
CA ILE A 117 -20.88 -12.65 -8.62
C ILE A 117 -21.01 -11.24 -8.03
N ALA A 118 -21.99 -10.46 -8.48
CA ALA A 118 -22.26 -9.13 -7.94
C ALA A 118 -22.56 -9.13 -6.44
N TRP A 119 -23.35 -10.09 -5.96
CA TRP A 119 -23.67 -10.21 -4.53
C TRP A 119 -22.45 -10.57 -3.68
N GLN A 120 -21.57 -11.45 -4.16
CA GLN A 120 -20.32 -11.77 -3.46
C GLN A 120 -19.45 -10.53 -3.26
N TRP A 121 -19.38 -9.65 -4.26
CA TRP A 121 -18.62 -8.41 -4.20
C TRP A 121 -19.26 -7.36 -3.29
N ALA A 122 -20.58 -7.22 -3.32
CA ALA A 122 -21.30 -6.36 -2.39
C ALA A 122 -21.09 -6.81 -0.94
N ILE A 123 -21.12 -8.12 -0.69
CA ILE A 123 -20.84 -8.71 0.63
C ILE A 123 -19.39 -8.45 1.04
N LEU A 124 -18.42 -8.61 0.13
CA LEU A 124 -17.02 -8.34 0.43
C LEU A 124 -16.78 -6.86 0.77
N ALA A 125 -17.35 -5.95 -0.01
CA ALA A 125 -17.25 -4.51 0.24
C ALA A 125 -17.89 -4.13 1.59
N LEU A 126 -19.06 -4.71 1.90
CA LEU A 126 -19.74 -4.50 3.17
C LEU A 126 -18.92 -5.04 4.35
N ALA A 127 -18.34 -6.24 4.22
CA ALA A 127 -17.50 -6.84 5.24
C ALA A 127 -16.22 -6.02 5.48
N ALA A 128 -15.55 -5.57 4.42
CA ALA A 128 -14.38 -4.70 4.52
C ALA A 128 -14.72 -3.35 5.15
N ALA A 129 -15.85 -2.75 4.77
CA ALA A 129 -16.34 -1.51 5.35
C ALA A 129 -16.68 -1.67 6.84
N ALA A 130 -17.35 -2.77 7.22
CA ALA A 130 -17.70 -3.06 8.62
C ALA A 130 -16.45 -3.29 9.48
N LEU A 131 -15.45 -4.03 8.95
CA LEU A 131 -14.17 -4.22 9.63
C LEU A 131 -13.46 -2.88 9.84
N SER A 132 -13.37 -2.06 8.80
CA SER A 132 -12.74 -0.73 8.87
C SER A 132 -13.48 0.21 9.81
N TYR A 133 -14.82 0.15 9.83
CA TYR A 133 -15.64 0.86 10.80
C TYR A 133 -15.33 0.42 12.23
N GLY A 134 -15.19 -0.88 12.48
CA GLY A 134 -14.83 -1.44 13.79
C GLY A 134 -13.42 -1.03 14.25
N VAL A 135 -12.44 -1.03 13.34
CA VAL A 135 -11.10 -0.50 13.64
C VAL A 135 -11.18 1.00 13.96
N GLY A 136 -11.90 1.76 13.15
CA GLY A 136 -12.12 3.19 13.36
C GLY A 136 -12.84 3.48 14.67
N SER A 137 -13.81 2.68 15.10
CA SER A 137 -14.53 2.92 16.35
C SER A 137 -13.65 2.75 17.59
N VAL A 138 -12.60 1.92 17.51
CA VAL A 138 -11.65 1.69 18.61
C VAL A 138 -10.46 2.65 18.53
N MET A 139 -9.84 2.80 17.34
CA MET A 139 -8.62 3.58 17.18
C MET A 139 -8.90 5.09 17.03
N TYR A 140 -9.99 5.45 16.34
CA TYR A 140 -10.33 6.83 16.00
C TYR A 140 -11.85 7.09 16.12
N PRO A 141 -12.44 7.09 17.34
CA PRO A 141 -13.90 7.04 17.55
C PRO A 141 -14.78 8.05 16.78
N GLY A 142 -14.21 9.15 16.28
CA GLY A 142 -14.91 10.17 15.47
C GLY A 142 -14.85 9.98 13.95
N THR A 143 -14.07 9.03 13.42
CA THR A 143 -13.81 8.91 11.97
C THR A 143 -14.31 7.59 11.36
N ARG A 144 -14.96 6.74 12.18
CA ARG A 144 -15.48 5.41 11.81
C ARG A 144 -16.31 5.36 10.51
N VAL A 145 -17.23 6.30 10.31
CA VAL A 145 -18.08 6.34 9.11
C VAL A 145 -17.25 6.67 7.87
N LEU A 146 -16.35 7.64 7.98
CA LEU A 146 -15.46 8.05 6.91
C LEU A 146 -14.50 6.90 6.53
N MET A 147 -13.92 6.21 7.51
CA MET A 147 -13.07 5.03 7.27
C MET A 147 -13.82 3.91 6.57
N GLY A 148 -15.04 3.59 7.04
CA GLY A 148 -15.90 2.60 6.40
C GLY A 148 -16.24 2.96 4.94
N GLY A 149 -16.64 4.22 4.69
CA GLY A 149 -16.97 4.72 3.36
C GLY A 149 -15.80 4.71 2.38
N ILE A 150 -14.62 5.18 2.81
CA ILE A 150 -13.39 5.11 2.00
C ILE A 150 -13.05 3.67 1.66
N THR A 151 -13.12 2.75 2.64
CA THR A 151 -12.81 1.33 2.42
C THR A 151 -13.78 0.69 1.43
N ALA A 152 -15.08 0.99 1.54
CA ALA A 152 -16.08 0.51 0.60
C ALA A 152 -15.77 0.97 -0.83
N ALA A 153 -15.43 2.25 -1.03
CA ALA A 153 -15.06 2.78 -2.33
C ALA A 153 -13.81 2.10 -2.90
N TYR A 154 -12.79 1.86 -2.08
CA TYR A 154 -11.56 1.17 -2.47
C TYR A 154 -11.78 -0.27 -2.91
N VAL A 155 -12.79 -0.95 -2.36
CA VAL A 155 -13.16 -2.30 -2.78
C VAL A 155 -14.05 -2.26 -4.02
N LEU A 156 -15.06 -1.38 -4.06
CA LEU A 156 -16.07 -1.37 -5.12
C LEU A 156 -15.55 -0.82 -6.45
N VAL A 157 -14.74 0.25 -6.45
CA VAL A 157 -14.26 0.90 -7.68
C VAL A 157 -13.45 -0.06 -8.57
N PRO A 158 -12.46 -0.81 -8.05
CA PRO A 158 -11.75 -1.82 -8.84
C PRO A 158 -12.64 -2.95 -9.37
N LEU A 159 -13.74 -3.25 -8.69
CA LEU A 159 -14.66 -4.32 -9.09
C LEU A 159 -15.59 -3.87 -10.22
N ILE A 160 -16.11 -2.64 -10.16
CA ILE A 160 -16.93 -2.05 -11.22
C ILE A 160 -16.11 -1.86 -12.49
N TYR A 161 -14.86 -1.40 -12.36
CA TYR A 161 -13.98 -1.07 -13.49
C TYR A 161 -12.85 -2.08 -13.67
N ARG A 162 -13.12 -3.37 -13.43
CA ARG A 162 -12.12 -4.45 -13.41
C ARG A 162 -11.15 -4.42 -14.59
N GLN A 163 -11.67 -4.32 -15.82
CA GLN A 163 -10.84 -4.32 -17.02
C GLN A 163 -9.98 -3.06 -17.13
N GLN A 164 -10.53 -1.90 -16.76
CA GLN A 164 -9.79 -0.65 -16.76
C GLN A 164 -8.69 -0.67 -15.69
N VAL A 165 -8.99 -1.19 -14.50
CA VAL A 165 -8.01 -1.32 -13.42
C VAL A 165 -6.93 -2.35 -13.77
N ALA A 166 -7.28 -3.50 -14.35
CA ALA A 166 -6.29 -4.48 -14.80
C ALA A 166 -5.37 -3.89 -15.89
N ARG A 167 -5.92 -3.16 -16.87
CA ARG A 167 -5.11 -2.47 -17.89
C ARG A 167 -4.23 -1.38 -17.28
N ALA A 168 -4.75 -0.57 -16.36
CA ALA A 168 -3.98 0.46 -15.67
C ALA A 168 -2.86 -0.15 -14.81
N ALA A 169 -3.13 -1.25 -14.12
CA ALA A 169 -2.15 -1.97 -13.31
C ALA A 169 -0.98 -2.50 -14.14
N LEU A 170 -1.23 -2.89 -15.39
CA LEU A 170 -0.18 -3.33 -16.31
C LEU A 170 0.55 -2.15 -16.97
N ALA A 171 -0.17 -1.10 -17.35
CA ALA A 171 0.43 0.03 -18.07
C ALA A 171 1.21 0.98 -17.13
N ALA A 172 0.68 1.20 -15.92
CA ALA A 172 1.17 2.20 -14.99
C ALA A 172 1.07 1.73 -13.53
N PRO A 173 1.85 0.70 -13.13
CA PRO A 173 1.81 0.13 -11.79
C PRO A 173 2.00 1.16 -10.67
N GLN A 174 2.82 2.20 -10.89
CA GLN A 174 3.04 3.27 -9.92
C GLN A 174 1.76 3.99 -9.51
N TRP A 175 0.82 4.20 -10.43
CA TRP A 175 -0.43 4.91 -10.13
C TRP A 175 -1.37 4.01 -9.35
N CYS A 176 -1.46 2.73 -9.72
CA CYS A 176 -2.25 1.76 -8.97
C CYS A 176 -1.69 1.57 -7.55
N THR A 177 -0.37 1.51 -7.40
CA THR A 177 0.31 1.49 -6.09
C THR A 177 0.01 2.75 -5.29
N ALA A 178 0.14 3.94 -5.90
CA ALA A 178 -0.11 5.20 -5.22
C ALA A 178 -1.57 5.32 -4.77
N VAL A 179 -2.53 4.96 -5.64
CA VAL A 179 -3.95 4.94 -5.28
C VAL A 179 -4.17 3.97 -4.14
N ALA A 180 -3.79 2.69 -4.27
CA ALA A 180 -3.96 1.68 -3.22
C ALA A 180 -3.33 2.12 -1.87
N GLY A 181 -2.09 2.63 -1.92
CA GLY A 181 -1.37 3.11 -0.75
C GLY A 181 -1.96 4.39 -0.14
N SER A 182 -2.57 5.27 -0.94
CA SER A 182 -3.16 6.51 -0.44
C SER A 182 -4.32 6.26 0.52
N GLY A 183 -5.06 5.16 0.38
CA GLY A 183 -6.09 4.77 1.35
C GLY A 183 -5.50 4.51 2.74
N PHE A 184 -4.38 3.80 2.81
CA PHE A 184 -3.66 3.56 4.07
C PHE A 184 -3.03 4.84 4.62
N TRP A 185 -2.43 5.66 3.77
CA TRP A 185 -1.88 6.95 4.18
C TRP A 185 -2.97 7.87 4.76
N VAL A 186 -4.14 7.93 4.13
CA VAL A 186 -5.29 8.67 4.67
C VAL A 186 -5.66 8.12 6.05
N PHE A 187 -5.68 6.81 6.27
CA PHE A 187 -6.02 6.23 7.57
C PHE A 187 -4.96 6.46 8.64
N LEU A 188 -3.68 6.35 8.30
CA LEU A 188 -2.58 6.41 9.25
C LEU A 188 -2.19 7.86 9.59
N ASP A 189 -2.20 8.77 8.61
CA ASP A 189 -1.77 10.15 8.82
C ASP A 189 -2.96 11.13 8.89
N VAL A 190 -3.80 11.16 7.85
CA VAL A 190 -4.85 12.20 7.74
C VAL A 190 -5.92 12.01 8.82
N ILE A 191 -6.46 10.80 8.96
CA ILE A 191 -7.50 10.46 9.92
C ILE A 191 -6.98 10.55 11.35
N TRP A 192 -5.74 10.11 11.59
CA TRP A 192 -5.08 10.29 12.88
C TRP A 192 -5.01 11.77 13.24
N LYS A 193 -4.57 12.63 12.32
CA LYS A 193 -4.47 14.08 12.56
C LYS A 193 -5.84 14.74 12.70
N LEU A 194 -6.84 14.37 11.91
CA LEU A 194 -8.20 14.88 12.07
C LEU A 194 -8.77 14.56 13.47
N TYR A 195 -8.48 13.36 13.98
CA TYR A 195 -8.91 12.99 15.33
C TYR A 195 -8.09 13.71 16.42
N HIS A 196 -6.76 13.82 16.27
CA HIS A 196 -5.90 14.36 17.34
C HIS A 196 -5.69 15.88 17.29
N ALA A 197 -5.97 16.55 16.17
CA ALA A 197 -5.78 18.01 16.00
C ALA A 197 -6.46 18.84 17.10
N PRO A 198 -7.71 18.55 17.55
CA PRO A 198 -8.35 19.29 18.64
C PRO A 198 -7.72 19.04 20.02
N ARG A 199 -6.87 18.02 20.17
CA ARG A 199 -6.34 17.54 21.45
C ARG A 199 -4.87 17.91 21.66
N VAL A 200 -4.08 17.89 20.60
CA VAL A 200 -2.61 18.04 20.68
C VAL A 200 -2.14 19.47 20.40
N HIS A 201 -3.00 20.33 19.83
CA HIS A 201 -2.69 21.74 19.52
C HIS A 201 -1.40 21.91 18.70
N GLU A 202 -1.14 21.00 17.75
CA GLU A 202 -0.02 21.15 16.82
C GLU A 202 -0.22 22.38 15.91
N ALA A 203 0.86 23.10 15.64
CA ALA A 203 0.82 24.21 14.69
C ALA A 203 0.37 23.71 13.30
N PRO A 204 -0.56 24.40 12.61
CA PRO A 204 -1.05 23.97 11.30
C PRO A 204 0.05 23.76 10.25
N ALA A 205 1.12 24.55 10.33
CA ALA A 205 2.29 24.41 9.46
C ALA A 205 2.99 23.06 9.65
N MET A 206 3.14 22.58 10.89
CA MET A 206 3.76 21.28 11.17
C MET A 206 2.88 20.12 10.73
N VAL A 207 1.56 20.24 10.92
CA VAL A 207 0.59 19.30 10.36
C VAL A 207 0.74 19.21 8.84
N ALA A 208 0.82 20.35 8.14
CA ALA A 208 1.01 20.39 6.70
C ALA A 208 2.34 19.78 6.26
N VAL A 209 3.43 20.03 6.98
CA VAL A 209 4.74 19.43 6.71
C VAL A 209 4.69 17.91 6.86
N HIS A 210 4.09 17.41 7.95
CA HIS A 210 3.96 15.96 8.19
C HIS A 210 3.14 15.29 7.09
N LEU A 211 1.97 15.84 6.75
CA LEU A 211 1.14 15.32 5.67
C LEU A 211 1.83 15.43 4.31
N GLY A 212 2.49 16.54 4.04
CA GLY A 212 3.23 16.76 2.80
C GLY A 212 4.37 15.77 2.63
N LEU A 213 5.11 15.48 3.70
CA LEU A 213 6.21 14.51 3.70
C LEU A 213 5.70 13.07 3.59
N GLY A 214 4.62 12.71 4.28
CA GLY A 214 3.97 11.41 4.09
C GLY A 214 3.48 11.22 2.66
N PHE A 215 2.83 12.23 2.09
CA PHE A 215 2.42 12.22 0.69
C PHE A 215 3.62 12.12 -0.28
N ALA A 216 4.69 12.88 -0.04
CA ALA A 216 5.89 12.83 -0.87
C ALA A 216 6.57 11.46 -0.80
N GLY A 217 6.69 10.87 0.41
CA GLY A 217 7.22 9.53 0.62
C GLY A 217 6.41 8.47 -0.13
N LEU A 218 5.08 8.56 -0.05
CA LEU A 218 4.15 7.70 -0.81
C LEU A 218 4.38 7.85 -2.31
N ALA A 219 4.43 9.07 -2.83
CA ALA A 219 4.58 9.35 -4.26
C ALA A 219 5.92 8.85 -4.81
N ILE A 220 7.03 9.20 -4.14
CA ILE A 220 8.39 8.81 -4.54
C ILE A 220 8.54 7.29 -4.50
N ALA A 221 8.11 6.64 -3.42
CA ALA A 221 8.20 5.20 -3.28
C ALA A 221 7.31 4.47 -4.30
N SER A 222 6.09 4.95 -4.54
CA SER A 222 5.19 4.38 -5.57
C SER A 222 5.81 4.47 -6.96
N TRP A 223 6.43 5.62 -7.29
CA TRP A 223 7.12 5.80 -8.55
C TRP A 223 8.31 4.86 -8.69
N GLY A 224 9.15 4.76 -7.65
CA GLY A 224 10.28 3.84 -7.60
C GLY A 224 9.86 2.39 -7.75
N LEU A 225 8.88 1.93 -6.96
CA LEU A 225 8.34 0.56 -7.02
C LEU A 225 7.74 0.25 -8.39
N GLY A 226 6.97 1.16 -8.97
CA GLY A 226 6.42 0.97 -10.31
C GLY A 226 7.49 0.92 -11.40
N TRP A 227 8.54 1.74 -11.27
CA TRP A 227 9.70 1.68 -12.17
C TRP A 227 10.43 0.34 -12.06
N ILE A 228 10.66 -0.17 -10.84
CA ILE A 228 11.27 -1.49 -10.61
C ILE A 228 10.39 -2.59 -11.19
N ALA A 229 9.08 -2.53 -10.96
CA ALA A 229 8.12 -3.50 -11.46
C ALA A 229 8.16 -3.61 -12.99
N ARG A 230 8.13 -2.48 -13.71
CA ARG A 230 8.21 -2.47 -15.18
C ARG A 230 9.52 -3.03 -15.74
N ARG A 231 10.59 -3.08 -14.95
CA ARG A 231 11.91 -3.58 -15.36
C ARG A 231 12.20 -5.00 -14.90
N THR A 232 11.30 -5.60 -14.13
CA THR A 232 11.54 -6.88 -13.47
C THR A 232 10.37 -7.81 -13.75
N ALA A 233 10.57 -8.80 -14.62
CA ALA A 233 9.56 -9.79 -14.98
C ALA A 233 8.95 -10.51 -13.76
N TRP A 234 9.70 -10.63 -12.65
CA TRP A 234 9.22 -11.19 -11.39
C TRP A 234 8.17 -10.34 -10.67
N LEU A 235 8.08 -9.04 -10.95
CA LEU A 235 7.20 -8.12 -10.25
C LEU A 235 6.04 -7.63 -11.11
N HIS A 236 6.02 -8.04 -12.38
CA HIS A 236 5.08 -7.60 -13.37
C HIS A 236 4.69 -8.76 -14.30
N PRO A 237 3.39 -9.08 -14.42
CA PRO A 237 2.95 -10.31 -15.07
C PRO A 237 3.01 -10.26 -16.60
N ALA A 238 3.25 -9.10 -17.21
CA ALA A 238 3.47 -8.99 -18.67
C ALA A 238 4.98 -8.96 -18.98
N PRO A 239 5.41 -9.60 -20.08
CA PRO A 239 6.82 -9.69 -20.45
C PRO A 239 7.47 -8.32 -20.56
N THR A 240 8.65 -8.19 -19.96
CA THR A 240 9.47 -6.98 -20.02
C THR A 240 10.16 -6.88 -21.38
N GLY A 241 9.40 -6.56 -22.44
CA GLY A 241 9.95 -6.35 -23.79
C GLY A 241 8.91 -6.52 -24.88
N GLY A 242 8.44 -5.40 -25.43
CA GLY A 242 7.46 -5.39 -26.52
C GLY A 242 6.96 -4.00 -26.91
N GLN A 243 7.83 -3.00 -26.93
CA GLN A 243 7.76 -1.80 -27.78
C GLN A 243 9.20 -1.37 -28.09
#